data_AF-A0A1H6FCY6-F1
#
_entry.id   AF-A0A1H6FCY6-F1
#
_cell.length_a   1.000
_cell.length_b   1.000
_cell.length_c   1.000
_cell.angle_alpha   90.00
_cell.angle_beta   90.00
_cell.angle_gamma   90.00
#
_symmetry.space_group_name_H-M   'P 1'
#
loop_
_entity.id
_entity.type
_entity.pdbx_description
1 polymer ?
#
loop_
_entity_poly.entity_id
_entity_poly.type
_entity_poly.pdbx_seq_one_letter_code
_entity_poly.pdbx_strand_id
1 'polypeptide(L)'
;MYQAIQTTLQRIEAQQNAAEVHGIICGYLCVRPANANSANSDQSWLHVVLGDIEAGNIVAEQGKSVLIKLKTWVLDQLNSADMQIDLLLPTDQESLATRVIALTEWCDGFCWASV
;
A
#
# COMPACT_ATOMS: atom_id res chain seq x y z
N MET A 1 -1.01 -1.87 -12.68
CA MET A 1 -0.40 -1.74 -11.34
C MET A 1 -1.01 -2.74 -10.35
N TYR A 2 -2.34 -2.73 -10.16
CA TYR A 2 -3.04 -3.58 -9.18
C TYR A 2 -2.57 -5.04 -9.15
N GLN A 3 -2.64 -5.74 -10.29
CA GLN A 3 -2.27 -7.16 -10.36
C GLN A 3 -0.81 -7.43 -9.97
N ALA A 4 0.11 -6.53 -10.29
CA ALA A 4 1.53 -6.71 -9.95
C ALA A 4 1.77 -6.61 -8.45
N ILE A 5 1.08 -5.68 -7.77
CA ILE A 5 1.11 -5.55 -6.32
C ILE A 5 0.43 -6.75 -5.67
N GLN A 6 -0.75 -7.15 -6.18
CA GLN A 6 -1.48 -8.32 -5.70
C GLN A 6 -0.63 -9.60 -5.75
N THR A 7 0.03 -9.86 -6.89
CA THR A 7 0.94 -11.00 -7.03
C THR A 7 2.13 -10.91 -6.09
N THR A 8 2.65 -9.70 -5.85
CA THR A 8 3.75 -9.49 -4.90
C THR A 8 3.32 -9.84 -3.48
N LEU A 9 2.16 -9.33 -3.05
CA LEU A 9 1.57 -9.59 -1.72
C LEU A 9 1.30 -11.07 -1.50
N GLN A 10 0.77 -11.76 -2.50
CA GLN A 10 0.58 -13.22 -2.45
C GLN A 10 1.90 -13.98 -2.29
N ARG A 11 2.98 -13.55 -2.97
CA ARG A 11 4.29 -14.20 -2.87
C ARG A 11 4.98 -14.03 -1.52
N ILE A 12 4.71 -12.93 -0.83
CA ILE A 12 5.19 -12.68 0.54
C ILE A 12 4.18 -13.14 1.60
N GLU A 13 3.09 -13.80 1.19
CA GLU A 13 2.04 -14.31 2.08
C GLU A 13 1.43 -13.22 2.98
N ALA A 14 1.35 -11.99 2.46
CA ALA A 14 0.71 -10.88 3.16
C ALA A 14 -0.79 -11.16 3.35
N GLN A 15 -1.33 -10.74 4.50
CA GLN A 15 -2.75 -10.91 4.82
C GLN A 15 -3.62 -9.92 4.03
N GLN A 16 -3.09 -8.73 3.77
CA GLN A 16 -3.77 -7.66 3.08
C GLN A 16 -3.64 -7.80 1.56
N ASN A 17 -4.64 -7.28 0.85
CA ASN A 17 -4.61 -7.22 -0.62
C ASN A 17 -4.09 -5.87 -1.14
N ALA A 18 -3.95 -5.75 -2.45
CA ALA A 18 -3.39 -4.56 -3.07
C ALA A 18 -4.18 -3.27 -2.79
N ALA A 19 -5.52 -3.36 -2.71
CA ALA A 19 -6.37 -2.21 -2.41
C ALA A 19 -6.20 -1.75 -0.96
N GLU A 20 -6.25 -2.69 -0.01
CA GLU A 20 -6.06 -2.40 1.41
C GLU A 20 -4.68 -1.80 1.70
N VAL A 21 -3.60 -2.39 1.15
CA VAL A 21 -2.24 -1.89 1.31
C VAL A 21 -2.10 -0.47 0.74
N HIS A 22 -2.74 -0.19 -0.40
CA HIS A 22 -2.77 1.16 -0.94
C HIS A 22 -3.50 2.13 0.00
N GLY A 23 -4.62 1.71 0.59
CA GLY A 23 -5.35 2.47 1.61
C GLY A 23 -4.48 2.80 2.82
N ILE A 24 -3.79 1.80 3.38
CA ILE A 24 -2.84 1.95 4.49
C ILE A 24 -1.77 3.00 4.17
N ILE A 25 -1.16 2.91 2.99
CA ILE A 25 -0.13 3.87 2.55
C ILE A 25 -0.71 5.28 2.48
N CYS A 26 -1.90 5.44 1.89
CA CYS A 26 -2.56 6.74 1.77
C CYS A 26 -2.84 7.35 3.15
N GLY A 27 -3.47 6.58 4.05
CA GLY A 27 -3.79 7.03 5.41
C GLY A 27 -2.53 7.41 6.20
N TYR A 28 -1.51 6.55 6.14
CA TYR A 28 -0.21 6.79 6.76
C TYR A 28 0.44 8.10 6.27
N LEU A 29 0.43 8.35 4.96
CA LEU A 29 1.02 9.56 4.37
C LEU A 29 0.24 10.84 4.72
N CYS A 30 -1.09 10.77 4.85
CA CYS A 30 -1.92 11.91 5.22
C CYS A 30 -1.63 12.43 6.64
N VAL A 31 -1.33 11.54 7.60
CA VAL A 31 -1.06 11.94 8.99
C VAL A 31 0.41 12.26 9.28
N ARG A 32 1.35 11.86 8.39
CA ARG A 32 2.80 12.04 8.58
C ARG A 32 3.53 12.61 7.35
N PRO A 33 3.14 13.80 6.85
CA PRO A 33 3.71 14.35 5.63
C PRO A 33 5.16 14.83 5.78
N ALA A 34 5.57 15.34 6.95
CA ALA A 34 6.84 16.05 7.12
C ALA A 34 8.11 15.17 7.07
N ASN A 35 7.97 13.85 7.17
CA ASN A 35 9.10 12.92 7.19
C ASN A 35 8.90 11.67 6.32
N ALA A 36 7.90 11.63 5.44
CA ALA A 36 7.51 10.44 4.68
C ALA A 36 8.65 9.72 3.94
N ASN A 37 9.69 10.45 3.50
CA ASN A 37 10.87 9.94 2.79
C ASN A 37 12.15 9.87 3.63
N SER A 38 12.11 10.20 4.91
CA SER A 38 13.30 10.12 5.77
C SER A 38 13.68 8.66 6.03
N ALA A 39 14.98 8.35 6.02
CA ALA A 39 15.48 7.03 6.44
C ALA A 39 15.11 6.71 7.91
N ASN A 40 14.82 7.74 8.71
CA ASN A 40 14.35 7.62 10.09
C ASN A 40 12.82 7.71 10.21
N SER A 41 12.09 7.64 9.09
CA SER A 41 10.63 7.66 9.12
C SER A 41 10.09 6.36 9.68
N ASP A 42 9.00 6.48 10.44
CA ASP A 42 8.28 5.35 11.02
C ASP A 42 7.86 4.36 9.94
N GLN A 43 8.35 3.12 10.00
CA GLN A 43 7.98 2.06 9.05
C GLN A 43 6.90 1.12 9.60
N SER A 44 6.13 1.55 10.61
CA SER A 44 5.01 0.79 11.18
C SER A 44 4.06 0.24 10.11
N TRP A 45 3.77 1.02 9.07
CA TRP A 45 2.95 0.56 7.93
C TRP A 45 3.52 -0.65 7.19
N LEU A 46 4.86 -0.79 7.08
CA LEU A 46 5.49 -1.98 6.47
C LEU A 46 5.32 -3.20 7.35
N HIS A 47 5.42 -3.04 8.67
CA HIS A 47 5.25 -4.15 9.61
C HIS A 47 3.82 -4.71 9.58
N VAL A 48 2.82 -3.88 9.32
CA VAL A 48 1.43 -4.33 9.13
C VAL A 48 1.28 -5.30 7.96
N VAL A 49 2.04 -5.05 6.88
CA VAL A 49 1.95 -5.81 5.63
C VAL A 49 2.90 -7.02 5.63
N LEU A 50 4.11 -6.86 6.16
CA LEU A 50 5.18 -7.84 6.09
C LEU A 50 5.36 -8.65 7.38
N GLY A 51 4.77 -8.20 8.49
CA GLY A 51 5.03 -8.77 9.81
C GLY A 51 6.50 -8.64 10.22
N ASP A 52 6.98 -9.63 10.96
CA ASP A 52 8.39 -9.77 11.31
C ASP A 52 9.14 -10.44 10.14
N ILE A 53 10.05 -9.68 9.54
CA ILE A 53 10.89 -10.17 8.45
C ILE A 53 12.15 -10.81 9.04
N GLU A 54 12.33 -12.10 8.81
CA GLU A 54 13.57 -12.79 9.14
C GLU A 54 14.74 -12.29 8.27
N ALA A 55 15.89 -12.06 8.91
CA ALA A 55 17.11 -11.67 8.21
C ALA A 55 17.51 -12.74 7.19
N GLY A 56 17.67 -12.34 5.92
CA GLY A 56 18.01 -13.25 4.82
C GLY A 56 16.81 -13.77 4.03
N ASN A 57 15.58 -13.41 4.39
CA ASN A 57 14.40 -13.72 3.57
C ASN A 57 14.37 -12.84 2.29
N ILE A 58 14.93 -13.37 1.21
CA ILE A 58 15.02 -12.67 -0.09
C ILE A 58 13.64 -12.29 -0.63
N VAL A 59 12.62 -13.12 -0.41
CA VAL A 59 11.27 -12.89 -0.93
C VAL A 59 10.62 -11.70 -0.23
N ALA A 60 10.75 -11.64 1.10
CA ALA A 60 10.26 -10.51 1.90
C ALA A 60 11.00 -9.21 1.56
N GLU A 61 12.32 -9.24 1.37
CA GLU A 61 13.10 -8.05 0.96
C GLU A 61 12.72 -7.54 -0.44
N GLN A 62 12.43 -8.46 -1.38
CA GLN A 62 11.90 -8.09 -2.69
C GLN A 62 10.51 -7.44 -2.57
N GLY A 63 9.62 -8.02 -1.77
CA GLY A 63 8.30 -7.46 -1.50
C GLY A 63 8.38 -6.06 -0.89
N LYS A 64 9.22 -5.89 0.14
CA LYS A 64 9.53 -4.59 0.74
C LYS A 64 9.98 -3.55 -0.28
N SER A 65 10.88 -3.91 -1.19
CA SER A 65 11.33 -3.01 -2.26
C SER A 65 10.17 -2.55 -3.16
N VAL A 66 9.26 -3.46 -3.51
CA VAL A 66 8.06 -3.13 -4.30
C VAL A 66 7.11 -2.22 -3.52
N LEU A 67 6.87 -2.51 -2.24
CA LEU A 67 6.00 -1.69 -1.38
C LEU A 67 6.55 -0.29 -1.16
N ILE A 68 7.86 -0.14 -0.98
CA ILE A 68 8.51 1.17 -0.88
C ILE A 68 8.29 1.98 -2.16
N LYS A 69 8.44 1.35 -3.34
CA LYS A 69 8.17 2.02 -4.63
C LYS A 69 6.70 2.43 -4.76
N LEU A 70 5.77 1.60 -4.30
CA LEU A 70 4.35 1.95 -4.27
C LEU A 70 4.12 3.19 -3.39
N LYS A 71 4.69 3.22 -2.18
CA LYS A 71 4.60 4.38 -1.28
C LYS A 71 5.17 5.65 -1.92
N THR A 72 6.34 5.56 -2.56
CA THR A 72 6.94 6.70 -3.28
C THR A 72 5.99 7.21 -4.36
N TRP A 73 5.41 6.31 -5.15
CA TRP A 73 4.45 6.68 -6.19
C TRP A 73 3.19 7.37 -5.61
N VAL A 74 2.63 6.88 -4.51
CA VAL A 74 1.50 7.54 -3.84
C VAL A 74 1.89 8.92 -3.31
N LEU A 75 3.07 9.05 -2.71
CA LEU A 75 3.55 10.34 -2.21
C LEU A 75 3.73 11.36 -3.34
N ASP A 76 4.21 10.93 -4.50
CA ASP A 76 4.34 11.79 -5.67
C ASP A 76 2.96 12.26 -6.17
N GLN A 77 1.95 11.38 -6.16
CA GLN A 77 0.56 11.76 -6.48
C GLN A 77 -0.04 12.74 -5.47
N LEU A 78 0.17 12.51 -4.18
CA LEU A 78 -0.34 13.42 -3.14
C LEU A 78 0.30 14.82 -3.19
N ASN A 79 1.53 14.92 -3.71
CA ASN A 79 2.24 16.18 -3.89
C ASN A 79 2.04 16.80 -5.29
N SER A 80 1.27 16.17 -6.18
CA SER A 80 1.01 16.72 -7.51
C SER A 80 0.14 17.99 -7.41
N ALA A 81 0.28 18.89 -8.38
CA ALA A 81 -0.41 20.19 -8.36
C ALA A 81 -1.95 20.07 -8.40
N ASP A 82 -2.46 18.95 -8.91
CA ASP A 82 -3.87 18.61 -9.01
C ASP A 82 -4.36 17.65 -7.91
N MET A 83 -3.46 17.17 -7.04
CA MET A 83 -3.74 16.21 -5.96
C MET A 83 -4.60 15.02 -6.42
N GLN A 84 -4.38 14.55 -7.64
CA GLN A 84 -5.13 13.41 -8.18
C GLN A 84 -4.50 12.12 -7.70
N ILE A 85 -5.21 11.43 -6.81
CA ILE A 85 -4.87 10.08 -6.40
C ILE A 85 -5.62 9.06 -7.25
N ASP A 86 -4.88 8.14 -7.85
CA ASP A 86 -5.46 7.00 -8.55
C ASP A 86 -5.59 5.84 -7.56
N LEU A 87 -6.82 5.50 -7.20
CA LEU A 87 -7.07 4.37 -6.31
C LEU A 87 -6.59 3.06 -6.95
N LEU A 88 -5.75 2.33 -6.23
CA LEU A 88 -5.27 1.01 -6.65
C LEU A 88 -6.37 -0.04 -6.48
N LEU A 89 -7.31 -0.08 -7.42
CA LEU A 89 -8.45 -1.01 -7.44
C LEU A 89 -8.33 -2.02 -8.58
N PRO A 90 -9.08 -3.14 -8.53
CA PRO A 90 -9.20 -4.05 -9.65
C PRO A 90 -9.75 -3.34 -10.89
N THR A 91 -9.34 -3.80 -12.07
CA THR A 91 -9.75 -3.18 -13.34
C THR A 91 -11.24 -3.35 -13.62
N ASP A 92 -11.79 -2.56 -14.53
CA ASP A 92 -13.20 -2.64 -14.92
C ASP A 92 -13.63 -3.96 -15.56
N GLN A 93 -12.67 -4.84 -15.91
CA GLN A 93 -12.93 -6.21 -16.36
C GLN A 93 -13.40 -7.13 -15.22
N GLU A 94 -13.09 -6.79 -13.97
CA GLU A 94 -13.58 -7.52 -12.80
C GLU A 94 -15.04 -7.18 -12.51
N SER A 95 -15.76 -8.08 -11.85
CA SER A 95 -17.16 -7.84 -11.50
C SER A 95 -17.34 -6.60 -10.62
N LEU A 96 -18.50 -5.93 -10.71
CA LEU A 96 -18.81 -4.79 -9.84
C LEU A 96 -18.70 -5.17 -8.35
N ALA A 97 -19.17 -6.37 -7.98
CA ALA A 97 -19.06 -6.86 -6.62
C ALA A 97 -17.61 -6.95 -6.15
N THR A 98 -16.71 -7.51 -6.97
CA THR A 98 -15.26 -7.57 -6.69
C THR A 98 -14.67 -6.18 -6.47
N ARG A 99 -15.02 -5.21 -7.32
CA ARG A 99 -14.49 -3.84 -7.20
C ARG A 99 -15.03 -3.11 -5.96
N VAL A 100 -16.28 -3.36 -5.58
CA VAL A 100 -16.88 -2.79 -4.37
C VAL A 100 -16.24 -3.37 -3.10
N ILE A 101 -15.95 -4.68 -3.09
CA ILE A 101 -15.20 -5.31 -2.00
C ILE A 101 -13.82 -4.68 -1.89
N ALA A 102 -13.07 -4.58 -2.99
CA ALA A 102 -11.75 -3.94 -3.00
C ALA A 102 -11.78 -2.48 -2.55
N LEU A 103 -12.82 -1.73 -2.92
CA LEU A 103 -13.00 -0.35 -2.43
C LEU A 103 -13.26 -0.31 -0.92
N THR A 104 -14.02 -1.27 -0.38
CA THR A 104 -14.25 -1.39 1.06
C THR A 104 -12.94 -1.67 1.79
N GLU A 105 -12.15 -2.62 1.28
CA GLU A 105 -10.84 -2.98 1.84
C GLU A 105 -9.85 -1.80 1.74
N TRP A 106 -9.91 -1.01 0.67
CA TRP A 106 -9.15 0.24 0.57
C TRP A 106 -9.54 1.23 1.69
N CYS A 107 -10.84 1.43 1.92
CA CYS A 107 -11.35 2.30 2.98
C CYS A 107 -10.91 1.82 4.37
N ASP A 108 -10.96 0.50 4.61
CA ASP A 108 -10.55 -0.09 5.88
C ASP A 108 -9.07 0.17 6.15
N GLY A 109 -8.21 -0.08 5.16
CA GLY A 109 -6.78 0.21 5.25
C GLY A 109 -6.49 1.70 5.49
N PHE A 110 -7.19 2.59 4.79
CA PHE A 110 -7.05 4.04 4.99
C PHE A 110 -7.44 4.45 6.40
N CYS A 111 -8.61 4.02 6.88
CA CYS A 111 -9.11 4.37 8.21
C CYS A 111 -8.18 3.83 9.30
N TRP A 112 -7.71 2.59 9.16
CA TRP A 112 -6.78 1.99 10.12
C TRP A 112 -5.49 2.81 10.29
N ALA A 113 -4.93 3.34 9.19
CA ALA A 113 -3.66 4.05 9.21
C ALA A 113 -3.74 5.55 9.50
N SER A 114 -4.95 6.14 9.45
CA SER A 114 -5.16 7.59 9.58
C SER A 114 -5.76 8.03 10.93
N VAL A 115 -6.08 7.07 11.80
CA VAL A 115 -6.63 7.32 13.16
C VAL A 115 -5.58 7.26 14.27
#